data_AF-A0A3Q3L9T5-F1
#
_entry.id   AF-A0A3Q3L9T5-F1
#
_cell.length_a   1.000
_cell.length_b   1.000
_cell.length_c   1.000
_cell.angle_alpha   90.00
_cell.angle_beta   90.00
_cell.angle_gamma   90.00
#
_symmetry.space_group_name_H-M   'P 1'
#
loop_
_entity.id
_entity.type
_entity.pdbx_description
1 polymer ?
#
loop_
_entity_poly.entity_id
_entity_poly.type
_entity_poly.pdbx_seq_one_letter_code
_entity_poly.pdbx_strand_id
1 'polypeptide(L)'
;MPVHVSLHYQIFIHVPSGKFLTTVTEFGCIPVSTLYQTEQFGWTVISFFNNIIGIADPSLLNPPDFCSNAKTEEEPVDFLSLFH
;
A
#
# COMPACT_ATOMS: atom_id res chain seq x y z
N MET A 1 11.53 4.35 -17.02
CA MET A 1 10.70 3.24 -16.49
C MET A 1 9.35 3.32 -17.21
N PRO A 2 8.94 2.35 -18.04
CA PRO A 2 7.72 2.51 -18.83
C PRO A 2 6.49 2.15 -17.98
N VAL A 3 5.67 3.15 -17.66
CA VAL A 3 4.30 2.95 -17.16
C VAL A 3 3.45 2.56 -18.36
N HIS A 4 3.00 1.30 -18.44
CA HIS A 4 2.12 0.88 -19.53
C HIS A 4 0.67 1.01 -19.05
N VAL A 5 0.01 2.08 -19.46
CA VAL A 5 -1.42 2.29 -19.23
C VAL A 5 -2.17 1.38 -20.20
N SER A 6 -2.70 0.26 -19.72
CA SER A 6 -3.53 -0.63 -20.54
C SER A 6 -4.94 -0.64 -19.97
N LEU A 7 -5.88 -0.15 -20.79
CA LEU A 7 -7.33 -0.06 -20.55
C LEU A 7 -7.73 0.95 -19.44
N HIS A 8 -8.13 2.14 -19.89
CA HIS A 8 -8.87 3.20 -19.16
C HIS A 8 -8.89 3.10 -17.62
N TYR A 9 -7.90 3.71 -16.94
CA TYR A 9 -7.81 3.86 -15.47
C TYR A 9 -7.20 2.70 -14.67
N GLN A 10 -6.73 1.64 -15.33
CA GLN A 10 -5.90 0.62 -14.70
C GLN A 10 -4.41 0.95 -14.89
N ILE A 11 -3.71 1.24 -13.79
CA ILE A 11 -2.28 1.49 -13.74
C ILE A 11 -1.58 0.17 -13.42
N PHE A 12 -0.99 -0.44 -14.45
CA PHE A 12 -0.10 -1.59 -14.27
C PHE A 12 1.33 -1.09 -14.12
N ILE A 13 1.94 -1.38 -12.98
CA ILE A 13 3.33 -1.04 -12.74
C ILE A 13 4.08 -2.37 -12.60
N HIS A 14 5.07 -2.53 -13.46
CA HIS A 14 5.99 -3.66 -13.40
C HIS A 14 7.27 -3.20 -12.73
N VAL A 15 7.49 -3.64 -11.49
CA VAL A 15 8.79 -3.51 -10.81
C VAL A 15 9.50 -4.85 -10.97
N PRO A 16 10.83 -4.90 -11.19
CA PRO A 16 11.56 -6.14 -11.39
C PRO A 16 11.32 -7.21 -10.31
N SER A 17 10.92 -6.78 -9.10
CA SER A 17 10.66 -7.62 -7.93
C SER A 17 9.18 -7.88 -7.63
N GLY A 18 8.21 -7.45 -8.45
CA GLY A 18 6.79 -7.70 -8.16
C GLY A 18 5.80 -7.37 -9.27
N LYS A 19 4.67 -8.10 -9.29
CA LYS A 19 3.54 -7.82 -10.19
C LYS A 19 2.40 -7.18 -9.41
N PHE A 20 2.02 -5.98 -9.81
CA PHE A 20 0.95 -5.24 -9.18
C PHE A 20 0.13 -4.45 -10.21
N LEU A 21 -1.15 -4.29 -9.88
CA LEU A 21 -2.13 -3.61 -10.70
C LEU A 21 -3.00 -2.74 -9.79
N THR A 22 -2.96 -1.43 -9.99
CA THR A 22 -3.77 -0.49 -9.21
C THR A 22 -4.80 0.18 -10.12
N THR A 23 -6.06 0.16 -9.72
CA THR A 23 -7.12 0.93 -10.39
C THR A 23 -7.33 2.22 -9.61
N VAL A 24 -7.34 3.35 -10.31
CA VAL A 24 -7.54 4.68 -9.70
C VAL A 24 -8.74 5.39 -10.33
N THR A 25 -9.27 6.39 -9.64
CA THR A 25 -10.24 7.31 -10.22
C THR A 25 -9.58 8.20 -11.28
N GLU A 26 -10.34 8.57 -12.31
CA GLU A 26 -9.90 9.51 -13.34
C GLU A 26 -9.46 10.85 -12.76
N PHE A 27 -10.31 11.41 -11.90
CA PHE A 27 -10.06 12.68 -11.24
C PHE A 27 -9.43 12.41 -9.87
N GLY A 28 -8.25 12.97 -9.64
CA GLY A 28 -7.54 12.91 -8.37
C GLY A 28 -6.70 11.65 -8.12
N CYS A 29 -6.67 10.69 -9.06
CA CYS A 29 -5.88 9.45 -8.94
C CYS A 29 -6.12 8.70 -7.61
N ILE A 30 -7.35 8.69 -7.10
CA ILE A 30 -7.69 8.08 -5.81
C ILE A 30 -7.76 6.56 -6.00
N PRO A 31 -7.09 5.75 -5.17
CA PRO A 31 -7.11 4.30 -5.33
C PRO A 31 -8.52 3.72 -5.13
N VAL A 32 -8.94 2.87 -6.05
CA VAL A 32 -10.17 2.07 -5.96
C VAL A 32 -9.82 0.65 -5.55
N SER A 33 -8.78 0.07 -6.17
CA SER A 33 -8.28 -1.26 -5.82
C SER A 33 -6.81 -1.43 -6.16
N THR A 34 -6.14 -2.34 -5.44
CA THR A 34 -4.78 -2.80 -5.74
C THR A 34 -4.77 -4.31 -5.73
N LEU A 35 -4.21 -4.91 -6.79
CA LEU A 35 -3.91 -6.32 -6.88
C LEU A 35 -2.40 -6.49 -6.77
N TYR A 36 -1.95 -7.44 -5.97
CA TYR A 36 -0.54 -7.82 -5.90
C TYR A 36 -0.39 -9.34 -5.87
N GLN A 37 0.63 -9.84 -6.55
CA GLN A 37 0.92 -11.27 -6.59
C GLN A 37 1.87 -11.62 -5.45
N THR A 38 1.44 -12.56 -4.60
CA THR A 38 2.28 -13.21 -3.58
C THR A 38 2.62 -14.63 -4.01
N GLU A 39 3.76 -15.15 -3.57
CA GLU A 39 4.13 -16.54 -3.84
C GLU A 39 3.21 -17.53 -3.10
N GLN A 40 2.83 -17.20 -1.87
CA GLN A 40 2.06 -18.09 -1.00
C GLN A 40 0.57 -18.13 -1.32
N PHE A 41 -0.04 -16.99 -1.67
CA PHE A 41 -1.50 -16.87 -1.80
C PHE A 41 -1.94 -16.49 -3.23
N GLY A 42 -1.01 -16.31 -4.17
CA GLY A 42 -1.33 -15.84 -5.51
C GLY A 42 -1.77 -14.38 -5.51
N TRP A 43 -2.78 -14.04 -6.32
CA TRP A 43 -3.30 -12.67 -6.42
C TRP A 43 -4.15 -12.29 -5.21
N THR A 44 -3.66 -11.33 -4.42
CA THR A 44 -4.44 -10.68 -3.37
C THR A 44 -5.00 -9.37 -3.88
N VAL A 45 -6.26 -9.08 -3.54
CA VAL A 45 -6.96 -7.85 -3.92
C VAL A 45 -7.30 -7.04 -2.68
N ILE A 46 -6.93 -5.76 -2.68
CA ILE A 46 -7.33 -4.77 -1.69
C ILE A 46 -8.29 -3.80 -2.37
N SER A 47 -9.43 -3.52 -1.73
CA SER A 47 -10.42 -2.54 -2.19
C SER A 47 -10.54 -1.39 -1.21
N PHE A 48 -10.56 -0.16 -1.72
CA PHE A 48 -10.56 1.06 -0.93
C PHE A 48 -11.91 1.77 -1.06
N PHE A 49 -12.54 2.08 0.06
CA PHE A 49 -13.85 2.75 0.13
C PHE A 49 -13.79 3.88 1.15
N ASN A 50 -14.64 4.90 0.99
CA ASN A 50 -14.74 6.04 1.91
C ASN A 50 -13.40 6.77 2.16
N ASN A 51 -12.58 6.90 1.10
CA ASN A 51 -11.30 7.59 1.19
C ASN A 51 -11.48 9.06 1.61
N ILE A 52 -10.68 9.50 2.58
CA ILE A 52 -10.51 10.91 2.94
C ILE A 52 -9.11 11.37 2.51
N ILE A 53 -8.98 12.62 2.08
CA ILE A 53 -7.67 13.18 1.72
C ILE A 53 -6.95 13.61 3.00
N GLY A 54 -5.76 13.03 3.24
CA GLY A 54 -4.96 13.29 4.43
C GLY A 54 -5.39 12.47 5.64
N ILE A 55 -4.95 12.89 6.82
CA ILE A 55 -5.23 12.23 8.11
C ILE A 55 -6.05 13.20 8.95
N ALA A 56 -7.29 12.82 9.29
CA ALA A 56 -8.20 13.68 10.06
C ALA A 56 -7.73 13.88 11.50
N ASP A 57 -7.20 12.82 12.13
CA ASP A 57 -6.64 12.85 13.48
C ASP A 57 -5.26 12.17 13.50
N PRO A 58 -4.16 12.95 13.51
CA PRO A 58 -2.81 12.41 13.56
C PRO A 58 -2.49 11.61 14.83
N SER A 59 -3.24 11.82 15.94
CA SER A 59 -2.98 11.12 17.19
C SER A 59 -3.24 9.61 17.10
N LEU A 60 -4.02 9.18 16.10
CA LEU A 60 -4.26 7.76 15.79
C LEU A 60 -3.01 7.03 15.30
N LEU A 61 -1.96 7.75 14.92
CA LEU A 61 -0.65 7.15 14.59
C LEU A 61 0.20 6.88 15.84
N ASN A 62 -0.16 7.44 16.99
CA ASN A 62 0.54 7.13 18.23
C ASN A 62 0.20 5.69 18.65
N PRO A 63 1.19 4.85 18.97
CA PRO A 63 0.92 3.52 19.47
C PRO A 63 0.14 3.60 20.78
N PRO A 64 -0.80 2.68 21.03
CA PRO A 64 -1.53 2.66 22.29
C PRO A 64 -0.60 2.31 23.46
N ASP A 65 -0.96 2.72 24.68
CA ASP A 65 -0.11 2.56 25.88
C ASP A 65 0.32 1.11 26.15
N PHE A 66 -0.48 0.13 25.73
CA PHE A 66 -0.14 -1.29 25.88
C PHE A 66 0.97 -1.78 24.93
N CYS A 67 1.34 -1.00 23.92
CA CYS A 67 2.42 -1.33 22.98
C CYS A 67 3.82 -1.09 23.55
N SER A 68 3.99 -0.36 24.66
CA SER A 68 5.34 0.02 25.18
C SER A 68 6.23 -1.17 25.54
N ASN A 69 5.64 -2.34 25.80
CA ASN A 69 6.36 -3.59 26.10
C ASN A 69 6.03 -4.70 25.10
N ALA A 70 5.56 -4.34 23.89
CA ALA A 70 5.34 -5.31 22.83
C ALA A 70 6.66 -6.05 22.56
N LYS A 71 6.65 -7.37 22.76
CA LYS A 71 7.79 -8.20 22.41
C LYS A 71 7.80 -8.35 20.90
N THR A 72 8.77 -7.73 20.24
CA THR A 72 9.04 -7.99 18.83
C THR A 72 9.92 -9.24 18.75
N GLU A 73 9.59 -10.18 17.86
CA GLU A 73 10.43 -11.35 17.59
C GLU A 73 11.66 -10.99 16.74
N GLU A 74 11.68 -9.78 16.18
CA GLU A 74 12.70 -9.25 15.26
C GLU A 74 13.29 -7.93 15.78
N GLU A 75 14.53 -7.62 15.39
CA GLU A 75 15.15 -6.33 15.72
C GLU A 75 14.35 -5.17 15.10
N PRO A 76 14.13 -4.06 15.82
CA PRO A 76 13.38 -2.94 15.30
C PRO A 76 14.09 -2.35 14.08
N VAL A 77 13.49 -2.55 12.91
CA VAL A 77 13.91 -1.89 11.67
C VAL A 77 13.34 -0.47 11.63
N ASP A 78 14.20 0.50 11.33
CA ASP A 78 13.75 1.87 11.11
C ASP A 78 12.90 1.93 9.84
N PHE A 79 11.75 2.64 9.88
CA PHE A 79 10.83 2.70 8.75
C PHE A 79 11.51 3.20 7.45
N LEU A 80 12.51 4.08 7.56
CA LEU A 80 13.22 4.62 6.41
C LEU A 80 14.17 3.59 5.76
N SER A 81 14.55 2.53 6.47
CA SER A 81 15.41 1.49 5.90
C SER A 81 14.72 0.69 4.79
N LEU A 82 13.40 0.78 4.65
CA LEU A 82 12.63 0.11 3.60
C LEU A 82 12.69 0.83 2.24
N PHE A 83 13.24 2.05 2.19
CA PHE A 83 13.25 2.91 0.99
C PHE A 83 14.65 3.15 0.41
N HIS A 84 15.68 2.43 0.88
CA HIS A 84 17.07 2.51 0.41
C HIS A 84 17.39 1.52 -0.70
#